data_AF-A0A0R1VC96-F1
#
_entry.id   AF-A0A0R1VC96-F1
#
_cell.length_a   1.000
_cell.length_b   1.000
_cell.length_c   1.000
_cell.angle_alpha   90.00
_cell.angle_beta   90.00
_cell.angle_gamma   90.00
#
_symmetry.space_group_name_H-M   'P 1'
#
loop_
_entity.id
_entity.type
_entity.pdbx_description
1 polymer ?
#
loop_
_entity_poly.entity_id
_entity_poly.type
_entity_poly.pdbx_seq_one_letter_code
_entity_poly.pdbx_strand_id
1 'polypeptide(L)' 'MGTSNTLTVPSFIKPVASEYQVFVAEDGVIFYVPKKNDQSEIERIARKHGAFLPYQY' A
#
# COMPACT_ATOMS: atom_id res chain seq x y z
N MET A 1 0.95 -15.11 21.90
CA MET A 1 1.26 -14.98 20.46
C MET A 1 0.47 -13.79 19.93
N GLY A 2 1.14 -12.65 19.78
CA GLY A 2 0.55 -11.38 19.35
C GLY A 2 1.69 -10.49 18.90
N THR A 3 2.19 -10.74 17.69
CA THR A 3 3.43 -10.14 17.15
C THR A 3 3.15 -9.25 15.94
N SER A 4 1.91 -8.79 15.76
CA SER A 4 1.52 -7.90 14.67
C SER A 4 1.48 -6.44 15.11
N ASN A 5 1.95 -5.56 14.23
CA ASN A 5 1.79 -4.11 14.38
C ASN A 5 0.45 -3.69 13.76
N THR A 6 -0.26 -2.77 14.41
CA THR A 6 -1.54 -2.23 13.92
C THR A 6 -1.41 -0.74 13.69
N LEU A 7 -1.86 -0.27 12.52
CA LEU A 7 -1.98 1.15 12.19
C LEU A 7 -3.44 1.57 12.33
N THR A 8 -3.74 2.45 13.27
CA THR A 8 -5.05 3.08 13.37
C THR A 8 -5.13 4.24 12.39
N VAL A 9 -6.12 4.20 11.50
CA VAL A 9 -6.37 5.27 10.52
C VAL A 9 -7.49 6.19 11.00
N PRO A 10 -7.43 7.51 10.70
CA PRO A 10 -8.52 8.41 11.00
C PRO A 10 -9.84 8.02 10.30
N SER A 11 -10.97 8.29 10.95
CA SER A 11 -12.31 7.90 10.47
C SER A 11 -12.74 8.52 9.14
N PHE A 12 -12.12 9.63 8.73
CA PHE A 12 -12.36 10.24 7.42
C PHE A 12 -11.75 9.46 6.27
N ILE A 13 -10.76 8.59 6.54
CA ILE A 13 -10.23 7.66 5.55
C ILE A 13 -11.20 6.49 5.45
N LYS A 14 -11.95 6.43 4.35
CA LYS A 14 -12.88 5.32 4.08
C LYS A 14 -12.13 4.22 3.30
N PRO A 15 -11.84 3.06 3.91
CA PRO A 15 -11.21 1.96 3.19
C PRO A 15 -12.14 1.50 2.07
N VAL A 16 -11.59 1.38 0.87
CA VAL A 16 -12.31 0.88 -0.31
C VAL A 16 -12.21 -0.64 -0.46
N ALA A 17 -11.37 -1.29 0.34
CA ALA A 17 -11.15 -2.74 0.34
C ALA A 17 -10.90 -3.26 1.76
N SER A 18 -11.02 -4.58 1.93
CA SER A 18 -10.71 -5.27 3.20
C SER A 18 -9.28 -5.80 3.26
N GLU A 19 -8.62 -5.94 2.10
CA GLU A 19 -7.26 -6.46 1.98
C GLU A 19 -6.39 -5.52 1.14
N TYR A 20 -5.18 -5.27 1.63
CA TYR A 20 -4.21 -4.39 1.00
C TYR A 20 -2.85 -5.09 0.91
N GLN A 21 -2.15 -4.86 -0.19
CA GLN A 21 -0.72 -5.12 -0.30
C GLN A 21 0.03 -3.92 0.26
N VAL A 22 1.09 -4.20 1.03
CA VAL A 22 1.90 -3.18 1.69
C VAL A 22 3.27 -3.13 1.03
N PHE A 23 3.68 -1.94 0.62
CA PHE A 23 4.98 -1.69 0.01
C PHE A 23 5.71 -0.61 0.79
N VAL A 24 7.04 -0.70 0.83
CA VAL A 24 7.91 0.34 1.38
C VAL A 24 8.72 0.89 0.23
N ALA A 25 8.58 2.18 -0.05
CA ALA A 25 9.38 2.86 -1.06
C ALA A 25 10.80 3.17 -0.53
N GLU A 26 11.70 3.51 -1.43
CA GLU A 26 13.12 3.80 -1.11
C GLU A 26 13.28 4.96 -0.11
N ASP A 27 12.36 5.92 -0.11
CA ASP A 27 12.31 7.05 0.82
C ASP A 27 11.70 6.69 2.19
N GLY A 28 11.32 5.42 2.40
CA GLY A 28 10.72 4.92 3.64
C GLY A 28 9.20 5.11 3.73
N VAL A 29 8.54 5.64 2.69
CA VAL A 29 7.08 5.78 2.68
C VAL A 29 6.41 4.42 2.53
N ILE A 30 5.37 4.16 3.33
CA ILE A 30 4.60 2.92 3.31
C ILE A 30 3.32 3.12 2.49
N PHE A 31 3.14 2.30 1.45
CA PHE A 31 1.98 2.32 0.57
C PHE A 31 1.07 1.13 0.84
N TYR A 32 -0.23 1.39 0.97
CA TYR A 32 -1.27 0.39 1.11
C TYR A 32 -2.13 0.39 -0.16
N VAL A 33 -2.06 -0.68 -0.95
CA VAL A 33 -2.77 -0.76 -2.24
C VAL A 33 -3.79 -1.90 -2.21
N PRO A 34 -5.08 -1.68 -2.56
CA PRO A 34 -6.09 -2.74 -2.56
C PRO A 34 -5.63 -3.97 -3.35
N LYS A 35 -5.76 -5.16 -2.77
CA LYS A 35 -5.30 -6.41 -3.39
C LYS A 35 -6.02 -6.77 -4.70
N LYS A 36 -7.22 -6.23 -4.91
CA LYS A 36 -8.03 -6.45 -6.12
C LYS A 36 -7.59 -5.62 -7.33
N ASN A 37 -6.65 -4.70 -7.18
CA ASN A 37 -6.19 -3.88 -8.30
C ASN A 37 -5.17 -4.66 -9.15
N ASP A 38 -5.27 -4.52 -10.47
CA ASP A 38 -4.29 -5.02 -11.42
C ASP A 38 -2.90 -4.41 -11.17
N GLN A 39 -1.84 -5.19 -11.39
CA GLN A 39 -0.45 -4.79 -11.12
C GLN A 39 -0.05 -3.50 -11.86
N SER A 40 -0.61 -3.28 -13.05
CA SER A 40 -0.45 -2.06 -13.84
C SER A 40 -1.07 -0.81 -13.18
N GLU A 41 -2.17 -0.96 -12.44
CA GLU A 41 -2.76 0.12 -11.66
C GLU A 41 -1.95 0.42 -10.40
N ILE A 42 -1.37 -0.61 -9.77
CA ILE A 42 -0.45 -0.46 -8.64
C ILE A 42 0.78 0.36 -9.04
N GLU A 43 1.42 0.02 -10.17
CA GLU A 43 2.55 0.78 -10.72
C GLU A 43 2.17 2.22 -11.10
N ARG A 44 0.95 2.43 -11.62
CA ARG A 44 0.45 3.76 -11.97
C ARG A 44 0.28 4.63 -10.72
N ILE A 45 -0.30 4.08 -9.66
CA ILE A 45 -0.49 4.78 -8.38
C ILE A 45 0.87 5.09 -7.76
N ALA A 46 1.78 4.12 -7.75
CA ALA A 46 3.13 4.31 -7.24
C ALA A 46 3.86 5.44 -7.98
N ARG A 47 3.90 5.40 -9.31
CA ARG A 47 4.49 6.47 -10.12
C ARG A 47 3.84 7.82 -9.88
N LYS A 48 2.51 7.88 -9.76
CA LYS A 48 1.77 9.12 -9.48
C LYS A 48 2.18 9.76 -8.15
N HIS A 49 2.53 8.95 -7.16
CA HIS A 49 2.91 9.40 -5.82
C HIS A 49 4.43 9.40 -5.60
N GLY A 50 5.23 9.23 -6.65
CA GLY A 50 6.70 9.21 -6.57
C GLY A 50 7.28 7.97 -5.87
N ALA A 51 6.46 6.95 -5.64
CA ALA A 51 6.87 5.73 -4.98
C ALA A 51 7.62 4.82 -5.96
N PHE A 52 8.86 4.45 -5.61
CA PHE A 52 9.54 3.34 -6.25
C PHE A 52 9.13 2.05 -5.54
N LEU A 53 8.25 1.27 -6.17
CA LEU A 53 7.94 -0.06 -5.69
C LEU A 53 9.14 -0.97 -5.99
N PRO A 54 9.64 -1.74 -5.00
CA PRO A 54 10.59 -2.79 -5.30
C PRO A 54 9.89 -3.79 -6.23
N TYR A 55 10.49 -4.07 -7.38
CA TYR A 55 10.01 -5.08 -8.32
C TYR A 55 9.71 -6.38 -7.57
N GLN A 56 8.45 -6.83 -7.61
CA GLN A 56 8.11 -8.19 -7.23
C GLN A 56 8.42 -9.09 -8.45
N TYR A 57 9.49 -9.88 -8.34
CA TYR A 57 9.80 -10.98 -9.26
C TYR A 57 8.74 -12.10 -9.17
#